data_AF-A0A067NMY0-F1
#
_entry.id   AF-A0A067NMY0-F1
#
_cell.length_a   1.000
_cell.length_b   1.000
_cell.length_c   1.000
_cell.angle_alpha   90.00
_cell.angle_beta   90.00
_cell.angle_gamma   90.00
#
_symmetry.space_group_name_H-M   'P 1'
#
loop_
_entity.id
_entity.type
_entity.pdbx_description
1 polymer ?
#
loop_
_entity_poly.entity_id
_entity_poly.type
_entity_poly.pdbx_seq_one_letter_code
_entity_poly.pdbx_strand_id
1 'polypeptide(L)'
;LAPAGPNRSRVLGSLYRDERVAELSTYNILSKMFLDHILRPAEIKSFEETLKPHQLAKIAISSNDRLASAANEEETSDSSVSTRTGPSTVLDRAVMEHNLLASSKIYNNITFRGLGALLDLTPGAAETMARKMIEQGRLRGSIDQVDKIIWFEGSREDDDAQGKAGGLGDVEEAEDTGAPFTKHWDMQIRTTAANVEVMVQHLVERGLVKATATMSH
;
A
#
# COMPACT_ATOMS: atom_id res chain seq x y z
N LEU A 1 9.07 -11.41 4.64
CA LEU A 1 10.10 -11.24 5.70
C LEU A 1 11.09 -10.13 5.38
N ALA A 2 11.52 -9.97 4.12
CA ALA A 2 12.26 -8.77 3.72
C ALA A 2 11.43 -7.49 3.97
N PRO A 3 12.06 -6.36 4.30
CA PRO A 3 11.37 -5.08 4.46
C PRO A 3 10.76 -4.60 3.14
N ALA A 4 9.73 -3.77 3.22
CA ALA A 4 9.14 -3.12 2.05
C ALA A 4 10.18 -2.27 1.31
N GLY A 5 10.23 -2.39 -0.02
CA GLY A 5 11.16 -1.64 -0.87
C GLY A 5 11.32 -2.22 -2.29
N PRO A 6 12.03 -1.52 -3.20
CA PRO A 6 12.09 -1.86 -4.62
C PRO A 6 12.59 -3.28 -4.91
N ASN A 7 13.58 -3.74 -4.14
CA ASN A 7 14.12 -5.10 -4.31
C ASN A 7 13.08 -6.17 -3.94
N ARG A 8 12.32 -5.96 -2.86
CA ARG A 8 11.24 -6.87 -2.47
C ARG A 8 10.15 -6.89 -3.54
N SER A 9 9.73 -5.74 -4.04
CA SER A 9 8.70 -5.64 -5.09
C SER A 9 9.11 -6.37 -6.37
N ARG A 10 10.38 -6.26 -6.78
CA ARG A 10 10.92 -6.99 -7.95
C ARG A 10 10.86 -8.51 -7.74
N VAL A 11 11.28 -9.00 -6.57
CA VAL A 11 11.24 -10.44 -6.26
C VAL A 11 9.81 -10.95 -6.21
N LEU A 12 8.90 -10.21 -5.57
CA LEU A 12 7.47 -10.57 -5.53
C LEU A 12 6.88 -10.64 -6.94
N GLY A 13 7.19 -9.67 -7.81
CA GLY A 13 6.72 -9.68 -9.20
C GLY A 13 7.28 -10.84 -10.02
N SER A 14 8.53 -11.23 -9.78
CA SER A 14 9.13 -12.42 -10.40
C SER A 14 8.42 -13.70 -9.97
N LEU A 15 8.13 -13.85 -8.68
CA LEU A 15 7.44 -15.03 -8.13
C LEU A 15 5.97 -15.07 -8.55
N TYR A 16 5.29 -13.93 -8.62
CA TYR A 16 3.87 -13.86 -8.98
C TYR A 16 3.60 -14.28 -10.43
N ARG A 17 4.56 -14.04 -11.34
CA ARG A 17 4.47 -14.46 -12.75
C ARG A 17 4.84 -15.92 -12.99
N ASP A 18 5.40 -16.61 -12.00
CA ASP A 18 5.78 -18.01 -12.10
C ASP A 18 4.55 -18.90 -11.82
N GLU A 19 4.07 -19.60 -12.84
CA GLU A 19 2.86 -20.43 -12.78
C GLU A 19 2.94 -21.52 -11.71
N ARG A 20 4.15 -22.03 -11.41
CA ARG A 20 4.36 -23.10 -10.41
C ARG A 20 3.98 -22.67 -9.00
N VAL A 21 3.98 -21.36 -8.75
CA VAL A 21 3.73 -20.80 -7.43
C VAL A 21 2.22 -20.75 -7.13
N ALA A 22 1.37 -20.85 -8.15
CA ALA A 22 -0.09 -20.85 -8.02
C ALA A 22 -0.63 -22.05 -7.24
N GLU A 23 0.08 -23.18 -7.25
CA GLU A 23 -0.31 -24.41 -6.55
C GLU A 23 0.13 -24.42 -5.07
N LEU A 24 0.94 -23.46 -4.63
CA LEU A 24 1.42 -23.41 -3.25
C LEU A 24 0.32 -22.92 -2.31
N SER A 25 0.23 -23.53 -1.13
CA SER A 25 -0.69 -23.08 -0.07
C SER A 25 -0.45 -21.63 0.39
N THR A 26 0.74 -21.10 0.14
CA THR A 26 1.14 -19.72 0.48
C THR A 26 0.91 -18.71 -0.65
N TYR A 27 0.35 -19.14 -1.79
CA TYR A 27 0.11 -18.27 -2.95
C TYR A 27 -0.79 -17.07 -2.61
N ASN A 28 -1.80 -17.26 -1.76
CA ASN A 28 -2.67 -16.17 -1.32
C ASN A 28 -1.87 -15.02 -0.67
N ILE A 29 -0.89 -15.34 0.18
CA ILE A 29 -0.02 -14.34 0.82
C ILE A 29 0.86 -13.66 -0.23
N LEU A 30 1.45 -14.42 -1.16
CA LEU A 30 2.26 -13.86 -2.24
C LEU A 30 1.46 -12.87 -3.09
N SER A 31 0.29 -13.30 -3.58
CA SER A 31 -0.59 -12.49 -4.43
C SER A 31 -0.99 -11.20 -3.72
N LYS A 32 -1.45 -11.28 -2.47
CA LYS A 32 -1.83 -10.10 -1.69
C LYS A 32 -0.65 -9.18 -1.36
N MET A 33 0.52 -9.74 -1.08
CA MET A 33 1.74 -8.94 -0.87
C MET A 33 2.21 -8.23 -2.13
N PHE A 34 1.99 -8.82 -3.31
CA PHE A 34 2.39 -8.25 -4.59
C PHE A 34 1.40 -7.20 -5.10
N LEU A 35 0.10 -7.47 -4.97
CA LEU A 35 -0.98 -6.57 -5.39
C LEU A 35 -1.29 -5.48 -4.35
N ASP A 36 -0.46 -5.35 -3.31
CA ASP A 36 -0.64 -4.39 -2.21
C ASP A 36 -2.01 -4.47 -1.55
N HIS A 37 -2.52 -5.68 -1.37
CA HIS A 37 -3.75 -5.95 -0.64
C HIS A 37 -3.48 -6.11 0.86
N ILE A 38 -4.47 -5.76 1.69
CA ILE A 38 -4.43 -5.98 3.13
C ILE A 38 -4.46 -7.49 3.44
N LEU A 39 -3.54 -7.93 4.29
CA LEU A 39 -3.47 -9.27 4.84
C LEU A 39 -4.28 -9.37 6.13
N ARG A 40 -5.22 -10.32 6.20
CA ARG A 40 -6.07 -10.50 7.40
C ARG A 40 -5.35 -11.33 8.47
N PRO A 41 -5.63 -11.13 9.77
CA PRO A 41 -5.01 -11.88 10.86
C PRO A 41 -5.07 -13.40 10.71
N ALA A 42 -6.19 -13.94 10.25
CA ALA A 42 -6.35 -15.39 10.03
C ALA A 42 -5.38 -15.94 8.97
N GLU A 43 -5.13 -15.18 7.90
CA GLU A 43 -4.23 -15.56 6.81
C GLU A 43 -2.78 -15.51 7.29
N ILE A 44 -2.43 -14.50 8.07
CA ILE A 44 -1.10 -14.35 8.68
C ILE A 44 -0.82 -15.53 9.62
N LYS A 45 -1.77 -15.88 10.48
CA LYS A 45 -1.64 -17.01 11.40
C LYS A 45 -1.42 -18.33 10.64
N SER A 46 -2.19 -18.58 9.58
CA SER A 46 -1.99 -19.78 8.74
C SER A 46 -0.62 -19.80 8.07
N PHE A 47 -0.09 -18.64 7.70
CA PHE A 47 1.24 -18.52 7.10
C PHE A 47 2.34 -18.75 8.15
N GLU A 48 2.18 -18.22 9.37
CA GLU A 48 3.11 -18.41 10.48
C GLU A 48 3.32 -19.87 10.84
N GLU A 49 2.27 -20.69 10.77
CA GLU A 49 2.34 -22.14 11.02
C GLU A 49 3.24 -22.87 10.01
N THR A 50 3.45 -22.31 8.81
CA THR A 50 4.35 -22.88 7.79
C THR A 50 5.81 -22.48 7.99
N LEU A 51 6.10 -21.50 8.84
CA LEU A 51 7.44 -20.95 9.02
C LEU A 51 8.25 -21.76 10.03
N LYS A 52 9.56 -21.86 9.76
CA LYS A 52 10.50 -22.49 10.68
C LYS A 52 10.76 -21.58 11.88
N PRO A 53 11.11 -22.12 13.07
CA PRO A 53 11.35 -21.31 14.26
C PRO A 53 12.37 -20.18 14.07
N HIS A 54 13.43 -20.41 13.28
CA HIS A 54 14.44 -19.39 12.99
C HIS A 54 13.94 -18.24 12.09
N GLN A 55 12.80 -18.42 11.42
CA GLN A 55 12.16 -17.38 10.59
C GLN A 55 11.22 -16.49 11.42
N LEU A 56 10.85 -16.91 12.64
CA LEU A 56 10.02 -16.18 13.60
C LEU A 56 10.89 -15.42 14.61
N ALA A 57 11.84 -14.65 14.11
CA ALA A 57 12.73 -13.85 14.95
C ALA A 57 11.93 -12.82 15.76
N LYS A 58 12.05 -12.88 17.08
CA LYS A 58 11.38 -11.97 18.02
C LYS A 58 12.05 -10.59 18.00
N ILE A 59 11.25 -9.54 18.13
CA ILE A 59 11.72 -8.15 18.25
C ILE A 59 11.44 -7.65 19.67
N ALA A 60 12.36 -6.85 20.22
CA ALA A 60 12.14 -6.17 21.49
C ALA A 60 11.14 -5.03 21.33
N ILE A 61 10.17 -4.94 22.24
CA ILE A 61 9.20 -3.84 22.29
C ILE A 61 9.96 -2.54 22.57
N SER A 62 9.79 -1.53 21.72
CA SER A 62 10.44 -0.22 21.90
C SER A 62 9.90 0.49 23.13
N SER A 63 10.72 1.28 23.81
CA SER A 63 10.29 2.12 24.94
C SER A 63 9.12 3.03 24.57
N ASN A 64 9.10 3.56 23.35
CA ASN A 64 8.01 4.40 22.85
C ASN A 64 6.70 3.63 22.69
N ASP A 65 6.77 2.34 22.34
CA ASP A 65 5.58 1.50 22.17
C ASP A 65 4.92 1.23 23.55
N ARG A 66 5.70 1.20 24.64
CA ARG A 66 5.16 1.07 26.02
C ARG A 66 4.52 2.37 26.53
N LEU A 67 5.07 3.52 26.17
CA LEU A 67 4.50 4.82 26.55
C LEU A 67 3.15 5.06 25.86
N ALA A 68 3.00 4.62 24.61
CA ALA A 68 1.75 4.72 23.87
C ALA A 68 0.60 3.91 24.51
N SER A 69 0.88 2.84 25.27
CA SER A 69 -0.13 2.12 26.05
C SER A 69 -0.62 2.89 27.28
N ALA A 70 0.26 3.65 27.94
CA ALA A 70 -0.07 4.33 29.20
C ALA A 70 -0.87 5.62 29.00
N ALA A 71 -0.73 6.28 27.84
CA ALA A 71 -1.43 7.53 27.53
C ALA A 71 -2.90 7.34 27.11
N ASN A 72 -3.36 6.11 26.92
CA ASN A 72 -4.70 5.77 26.42
C ASN A 72 -5.62 5.18 27.50
N GLU A 73 -5.30 5.38 28.79
CA GLU A 73 -6.13 4.91 29.93
C GLU A 73 -7.46 5.67 30.08
N GLU A 74 -7.75 6.66 29.25
CA GLU A 74 -9.06 7.30 29.22
C GLU A 74 -10.07 6.45 28.42
N GLU A 75 -10.80 5.63 29.19
CA GLU A 75 -12.16 5.16 28.96
C GLU A 75 -12.51 4.66 27.54
N THR A 76 -12.25 3.38 27.27
CA THR A 76 -13.15 2.61 26.40
C THR A 76 -13.21 1.15 26.85
N SER A 77 -14.34 0.75 27.44
CA SER A 77 -14.66 -0.65 27.81
C SER A 77 -15.00 -1.54 26.61
N ASP A 78 -14.62 -1.14 25.40
CA ASP A 78 -14.98 -1.81 24.16
C ASP A 78 -13.98 -2.95 23.87
N SER A 79 -14.44 -4.19 24.03
CA SER A 79 -13.65 -5.41 23.75
C SER A 79 -13.18 -5.52 22.30
N SER A 80 -13.66 -4.64 21.41
CA SER A 80 -13.27 -4.56 20.01
C SER A 80 -11.85 -4.02 19.78
N VAL A 81 -11.22 -3.34 20.75
CA VAL A 81 -9.94 -2.64 20.54
C VAL A 81 -8.77 -3.53 20.96
N SER A 82 -7.81 -3.72 20.05
CA SER A 82 -6.58 -4.46 20.34
C SER A 82 -5.77 -3.76 21.42
N THR A 83 -5.23 -4.54 22.37
CA THR A 83 -4.31 -4.06 23.41
C THR A 83 -2.85 -4.09 22.97
N ARG A 84 -2.58 -4.53 21.74
CA ARG A 84 -1.24 -4.71 21.24
C ARG A 84 -0.60 -3.37 20.88
N THR A 85 0.61 -3.14 21.40
CA THR A 85 1.30 -1.85 21.27
C THR A 85 2.38 -1.83 20.19
N GLY A 86 2.67 -2.97 19.58
CA GLY A 86 3.67 -3.06 18.52
C GLY A 86 3.91 -4.50 18.04
N PRO A 87 4.83 -4.67 17.08
CA PRO A 87 5.14 -5.97 16.51
C PRO A 87 5.95 -6.84 17.47
N SER A 88 5.64 -8.14 17.47
CA SER A 88 6.30 -9.16 18.28
C SER A 88 7.42 -9.90 17.53
N THR A 89 7.30 -10.01 16.20
CA THR A 89 8.27 -10.69 15.33
C THR A 89 8.63 -9.84 14.11
N VAL A 90 9.70 -10.23 13.40
CA VAL A 90 10.09 -9.60 12.13
C VAL A 90 9.01 -9.76 11.06
N LEU A 91 8.32 -10.90 11.02
CA LEU A 91 7.17 -11.08 10.13
C LEU A 91 6.05 -10.10 10.49
N ASP A 92 5.68 -10.07 11.77
CA ASP A 92 4.59 -9.26 12.30
C ASP A 92 4.80 -7.78 11.96
N ARG A 93 6.02 -7.27 12.18
CA ARG A 93 6.42 -5.92 11.76
C ARG A 93 6.26 -5.70 10.26
N ALA A 94 6.79 -6.62 9.45
CA ALA A 94 6.75 -6.49 7.99
C ALA A 94 5.32 -6.51 7.45
N VAL A 95 4.43 -7.30 8.05
CA VAL A 95 3.01 -7.37 7.67
C VAL A 95 2.25 -6.12 8.08
N MET A 96 2.47 -5.59 9.29
CA MET A 96 1.83 -4.33 9.68
C MET A 96 2.26 -3.15 8.80
N GLU A 97 3.56 -3.02 8.52
CA GLU A 97 4.07 -1.97 7.62
C GLU A 97 3.50 -2.13 6.20
N HIS A 98 3.35 -3.37 5.71
CA HIS A 98 2.69 -3.66 4.44
C HIS A 98 1.21 -3.28 4.46
N ASN A 99 0.46 -3.68 5.49
CA ASN A 99 -0.96 -3.39 5.61
C ASN A 99 -1.23 -1.88 5.72
N LEU A 100 -0.33 -1.13 6.35
CA LEU A 100 -0.40 0.33 6.40
C LEU A 100 -0.20 0.95 5.01
N LEU A 101 0.77 0.48 4.22
CA LEU A 101 0.94 0.92 2.83
C LEU A 101 -0.25 0.52 1.95
N ALA A 102 -0.79 -0.69 2.12
CA ALA A 102 -1.99 -1.12 1.43
C ALA A 102 -3.19 -0.22 1.79
N SER A 103 -3.30 0.17 3.06
CA SER A 103 -4.37 1.07 3.54
C SER A 103 -4.27 2.45 2.88
N SER A 104 -3.06 2.98 2.66
CA SER A 104 -2.88 4.29 2.02
C SER A 104 -3.28 4.32 0.54
N LYS A 105 -3.42 3.15 -0.10
CA LYS A 105 -3.92 3.04 -1.48
C LYS A 105 -5.44 2.96 -1.56
N ILE A 106 -6.10 2.57 -0.47
CA ILE A 106 -7.55 2.32 -0.42
C ILE A 106 -8.28 3.54 0.15
N TYR A 107 -7.67 4.19 1.14
CA TYR A 107 -8.28 5.30 1.87
C TYR A 107 -7.61 6.62 1.52
N ASN A 108 -8.41 7.68 1.36
CA ASN A 108 -7.89 9.05 1.36
C ASN A 108 -7.49 9.49 2.78
N ASN A 109 -8.25 9.04 3.79
CA ASN A 109 -7.95 9.26 5.19
C ASN A 109 -8.52 8.12 6.05
N ILE A 110 -7.96 7.94 7.24
CA ILE A 110 -8.40 6.92 8.21
C ILE A 110 -8.18 7.41 9.64
N THR A 111 -9.10 7.06 10.56
CA THR A 111 -8.92 7.36 11.99
C THR A 111 -7.86 6.43 12.62
N PHE A 112 -7.23 6.86 13.72
CA PHE A 112 -6.28 6.01 14.45
C PHE A 112 -6.92 4.71 14.94
N ARG A 113 -8.18 4.76 15.35
CA ARG A 113 -8.95 3.58 15.76
C ARG A 113 -9.23 2.65 14.57
N GLY A 114 -9.65 3.20 13.43
CA GLY A 114 -9.90 2.42 12.21
C GLY A 114 -8.64 1.72 11.72
N LEU A 115 -7.51 2.44 11.70
CA LEU A 115 -6.22 1.87 11.34
C LEU A 115 -5.76 0.83 12.37
N GLY A 116 -5.93 1.09 13.67
CA GLY A 116 -5.63 0.13 14.73
C GLY A 116 -6.39 -1.18 14.59
N ALA A 117 -7.68 -1.13 14.21
CA ALA A 117 -8.46 -2.34 13.93
C ALA A 117 -7.94 -3.14 12.73
N LEU A 118 -7.43 -2.48 11.69
CA LEU A 118 -6.86 -3.13 10.50
C LEU A 118 -5.48 -3.76 10.77
N LEU A 119 -4.68 -3.10 11.62
CA LEU A 119 -3.32 -3.54 11.96
C LEU A 119 -3.27 -4.44 13.21
N ASP A 120 -4.41 -4.63 13.90
CA ASP A 120 -4.47 -5.23 15.24
C ASP A 120 -3.51 -4.53 16.22
N LEU A 121 -3.67 -3.22 16.36
CA LEU A 121 -2.88 -2.35 17.24
C LEU A 121 -3.79 -1.42 18.04
N THR A 122 -3.29 -0.94 19.19
CA THR A 122 -3.91 0.20 19.87
C THR A 122 -3.86 1.44 18.97
N PRO A 123 -4.79 2.40 19.11
CA PRO A 123 -4.80 3.62 18.29
C PRO A 123 -3.47 4.39 18.34
N GLY A 124 -2.87 4.55 19.53
CA GLY A 124 -1.58 5.24 19.68
C GLY A 124 -0.40 4.48 19.06
N ALA A 125 -0.45 3.14 19.06
CA ALA A 125 0.55 2.33 18.38
C ALA A 125 0.42 2.42 16.85
N ALA A 126 -0.81 2.43 16.33
CA ALA A 126 -1.08 2.63 14.91
C ALA A 126 -0.57 4.00 14.42
N GLU A 127 -0.84 5.06 15.18
CA GLU A 127 -0.29 6.40 14.93
C GLU A 127 1.24 6.39 14.93
N THR A 128 1.84 5.73 15.93
CA THR A 128 3.31 5.67 16.05
C THR A 128 3.95 4.91 14.88
N MET A 129 3.29 3.88 14.38
CA MET A 129 3.73 3.18 13.19
C MET A 129 3.62 4.06 11.94
N ALA A 130 2.48 4.73 11.74
CA ALA A 130 2.29 5.66 10.63
C ALA A 130 3.33 6.79 10.63
N ARG A 131 3.56 7.40 11.80
CA ARG A 131 4.57 8.45 12.00
C ARG A 131 5.96 7.98 11.58
N LYS A 132 6.40 6.82 12.06
CA LYS A 132 7.71 6.23 11.69
C LYS A 132 7.83 5.98 10.18
N MET A 133 6.76 5.55 9.52
CA MET A 133 6.79 5.30 8.07
C MET A 133 6.83 6.59 7.26
N ILE A 134 6.15 7.65 7.72
CA ILE A 134 6.19 8.99 7.12
C ILE A 134 7.57 9.62 7.31
N GLU A 135 8.12 9.60 8.52
CA GLU A 135 9.47 10.10 8.82
C GLU A 135 10.56 9.43 7.96
N GLN A 136 10.38 8.15 7.66
CA GLN A 136 11.31 7.38 6.82
C GLN A 136 11.09 7.59 5.32
N GLY A 137 10.11 8.41 4.92
CA GLY A 137 9.76 8.66 3.53
C GLY A 137 9.18 7.44 2.81
N ARG A 138 8.73 6.42 3.54
CA ARG A 138 8.15 5.18 2.97
C ARG A 138 6.64 5.24 2.84
N LEU A 139 5.98 6.14 3.57
CA LEU A 139 4.56 6.42 3.50
C LEU A 139 4.38 7.93 3.28
N ARG A 140 3.58 8.33 2.30
CA ARG A 140 3.25 9.74 2.06
C ARG A 140 1.91 10.06 2.69
N GLY A 141 1.86 11.12 3.49
CA GLY A 141 0.67 11.51 4.23
C GLY A 141 0.98 12.48 5.37
N SER A 142 -0.08 13.00 5.97
CA SER A 142 -0.04 13.89 7.13
C SER A 142 -0.88 13.31 8.27
N ILE A 143 -0.47 13.59 9.51
CA ILE A 143 -1.15 13.11 10.71
C ILE A 143 -1.78 14.31 11.42
N ASP A 144 -3.09 14.24 11.64
CA ASP A 144 -3.81 15.14 12.53
C ASP A 144 -4.01 14.45 13.89
N GLN A 145 -3.29 14.93 14.90
CA GLN A 145 -3.35 14.39 16.26
C GLN A 145 -4.56 14.89 17.05
N VAL A 146 -5.16 16.03 16.69
CA VAL A 146 -6.33 16.60 17.37
C VAL A 146 -7.56 15.80 16.98
N ASP A 147 -7.77 15.62 15.68
CA ASP A 147 -8.91 14.88 15.12
C ASP A 147 -8.68 13.36 15.08
N LYS A 148 -7.45 12.90 15.39
CA LYS A 148 -7.03 11.49 15.39
C LYS A 148 -7.22 10.83 14.02
N ILE A 149 -6.88 11.54 12.95
CA ILE A 149 -7.02 11.12 11.55
C ILE A 149 -5.66 11.18 10.85
N ILE A 150 -5.41 10.21 9.98
CA ILE A 150 -4.27 10.18 9.07
C ILE A 150 -4.82 10.48 7.67
N TRP A 151 -4.26 11.49 7.01
CA TRP A 151 -4.51 11.77 5.60
C TRP A 151 -3.41 11.14 4.77
N PHE A 152 -3.79 10.30 3.82
CA PHE A 152 -2.85 9.69 2.89
C PHE A 152 -2.75 10.57 1.65
N GLU A 153 -1.51 10.79 1.21
CA GLU A 153 -1.29 11.39 -0.10
C GLU A 153 -1.39 10.27 -1.14
N GLY A 154 -2.25 10.45 -2.14
CA GLY A 154 -2.41 9.50 -3.23
C GLY A 154 -1.06 9.23 -3.90
N SER A 155 -0.76 7.95 -4.14
CA SER A 155 0.43 7.57 -4.91
C SER A 155 0.31 8.21 -6.28
N ARG A 156 1.19 9.17 -6.60
CA ARG A 156 1.44 9.57 -7.98
C ARG A 156 1.93 8.31 -8.68
N GLU A 157 1.06 7.63 -9.43
CA GLU A 157 1.39 6.36 -10.08
C GLU A 157 2.56 6.49 -11.09
N ASP A 158 2.97 7.72 -11.45
CA ASP A 158 3.98 7.97 -12.49
C ASP A 158 5.35 8.51 -12.02
N ASP A 159 5.51 9.07 -10.82
CA ASP A 159 6.78 9.76 -10.48
C ASP A 159 7.92 8.77 -10.13
N ASP A 160 7.61 7.65 -9.47
CA ASP A 160 8.64 6.79 -8.89
C ASP A 160 9.06 5.62 -9.79
N ALA A 161 8.33 5.33 -10.87
CA ALA A 161 8.65 4.24 -11.79
C ALA A 161 9.65 4.65 -12.89
N GLN A 162 9.69 5.92 -13.28
CA GLN A 162 10.49 6.38 -14.41
C GLN A 162 11.86 6.95 -14.00
N GLY A 163 12.02 7.45 -12.77
CA GLY A 163 13.22 8.20 -12.34
C GLY A 163 14.41 7.39 -11.78
N LYS A 164 14.29 6.09 -11.51
CA LYS A 164 15.37 5.32 -10.82
C LYS A 164 15.99 4.16 -11.58
N ALA A 165 15.56 3.90 -12.83
CA ALA A 165 16.07 2.76 -13.62
C ALA A 165 16.85 3.14 -14.88
N GLY A 166 16.95 4.43 -15.24
CA GLY A 166 17.70 4.88 -16.42
C GLY A 166 18.65 6.01 -16.06
N GLY A 167 19.95 5.74 -16.04
CA GLY A 167 20.98 6.77 -15.96
C GLY A 167 21.06 7.55 -17.27
N LEU A 168 20.12 8.47 -17.50
CA LEU A 168 20.15 9.37 -18.64
C LEU A 168 19.60 10.75 -18.25
N GLY A 169 20.51 11.61 -17.77
CA GLY A 169 20.38 13.07 -17.78
C GLY A 169 19.40 13.69 -16.79
N ASP A 170 19.89 14.65 -15.99
CA ASP A 170 19.04 15.70 -15.42
C ASP A 170 18.39 16.45 -16.60
N VAL A 171 17.15 16.12 -16.88
CA VAL A 171 16.26 17.03 -17.61
C VAL A 171 15.73 17.97 -16.54
N GLU A 172 16.07 19.26 -16.64
CA GLU A 172 15.46 20.31 -15.82
C GLU A 172 13.94 20.11 -15.88
N GLU A 173 13.36 19.70 -14.75
CA GLU A 173 11.91 19.60 -14.60
C GLU A 173 11.36 20.99 -14.91
N ALA A 174 10.62 21.11 -16.02
CA ALA A 174 9.91 22.32 -16.36
C ALA A 174 9.06 22.73 -15.15
N GLU A 175 9.14 24.01 -14.75
CA GLU A 175 8.41 24.54 -13.60
C GLU A 175 6.96 24.06 -13.62
N ASP A 176 6.61 23.24 -12.63
CA ASP A 176 5.29 22.65 -12.45
C ASP A 176 4.28 23.75 -12.10
N THR A 177 3.85 24.47 -13.13
CA THR A 177 2.85 25.54 -13.04
C THR A 177 1.42 25.00 -13.04
N GLY A 178 1.24 23.68 -12.96
CA GLY A 178 -0.07 23.03 -12.95
C GLY A 178 -0.51 22.65 -11.53
N ALA A 179 -1.64 23.19 -11.08
CA ALA A 179 -2.26 22.78 -9.83
C ALA A 179 -2.42 21.24 -9.78
N PRO A 180 -2.12 20.55 -8.67
CA PRO A 180 -2.13 19.07 -8.59
C PRO A 180 -3.40 18.41 -9.13
N PHE A 181 -4.54 19.10 -9.02
CA PHE A 181 -5.84 18.63 -9.53
C PHE A 181 -5.93 18.60 -11.06
N THR A 182 -5.21 19.46 -11.79
CA THR A 182 -5.23 19.45 -13.27
C THR A 182 -4.48 18.24 -13.83
N LYS A 183 -3.36 17.83 -13.21
CA LYS A 183 -2.62 16.63 -13.62
C LYS A 183 -3.47 15.35 -13.50
N HIS A 184 -4.21 15.22 -12.40
CA HIS A 184 -5.11 14.07 -12.20
C HIS A 184 -6.26 14.08 -13.21
N TRP A 185 -6.84 15.26 -13.46
CA TRP A 185 -7.87 15.41 -14.49
C TRP A 185 -7.36 15.03 -15.88
N ASP A 186 -6.16 15.49 -16.27
CA ASP A 186 -5.54 15.14 -17.54
C ASP A 186 -5.28 13.63 -17.66
N MET A 187 -4.84 12.99 -16.57
CA MET A 187 -4.68 11.54 -16.54
C MET A 187 -6.02 10.82 -16.76
N GLN A 188 -7.07 11.24 -16.04
CA GLN A 188 -8.41 10.65 -16.21
C GLN A 188 -8.96 10.83 -17.63
N ILE A 189 -8.72 11.99 -18.26
CA ILE A 189 -9.08 12.22 -19.67
C ILE A 189 -8.36 11.20 -20.55
N ARG A 190 -7.04 11.04 -20.39
CA ARG A 190 -6.24 10.08 -21.18
C ARG A 190 -6.73 8.64 -21.00
N THR A 191 -6.97 8.19 -19.77
CA THR A 191 -7.47 6.83 -19.49
C THR A 191 -8.84 6.62 -20.12
N THR A 192 -9.74 7.59 -20.02
CA THR A 192 -11.08 7.50 -20.59
C THR A 192 -11.03 7.44 -22.12
N ALA A 193 -10.19 8.26 -22.75
CA ALA A 193 -9.99 8.25 -24.20
C ALA A 193 -9.46 6.90 -24.68
N ALA A 194 -8.43 6.35 -24.02
CA ALA A 194 -7.87 5.04 -24.35
C ALA A 194 -8.92 3.91 -24.20
N ASN A 195 -9.74 3.95 -23.16
CA ASN A 195 -10.83 2.98 -22.98
C ASN A 195 -11.86 3.07 -24.12
N VAL A 196 -12.20 4.27 -24.57
CA VAL A 196 -13.10 4.47 -25.71
C VAL A 196 -12.49 3.89 -26.98
N GLU A 197 -11.21 4.12 -27.25
CA GLU A 197 -10.51 3.53 -28.40
C GLU A 197 -10.55 1.99 -28.37
N VAL A 198 -10.27 1.37 -27.22
CA VAL A 198 -10.36 -0.08 -27.03
C VAL A 198 -11.78 -0.60 -27.28
N MET A 199 -12.80 0.09 -26.78
CA MET A 199 -14.20 -0.28 -27.01
C MET A 199 -14.57 -0.18 -28.49
N VAL A 200 -14.16 0.90 -29.17
CA VAL A 200 -14.40 1.08 -30.61
C VAL A 200 -13.72 -0.01 -31.41
N GLN A 201 -12.45 -0.32 -31.11
CA GLN A 201 -11.70 -1.40 -31.76
C GLN A 201 -12.43 -2.74 -31.62
N HIS A 202 -12.89 -3.08 -30.42
CA HIS A 202 -13.64 -4.31 -30.18
C HIS A 202 -15.01 -4.34 -30.89
N LEU A 203 -15.70 -3.20 -31.03
CA LEU A 203 -16.94 -3.11 -31.81
C LEU A 203 -16.70 -3.27 -33.32
N VAL A 204 -15.59 -2.73 -33.83
CA VAL A 204 -15.17 -2.89 -35.23
C VAL A 204 -14.84 -4.35 -35.54
N GLU A 205 -14.08 -5.02 -34.65
CA GLU A 205 -13.75 -6.45 -34.79
C GLU A 205 -15.00 -7.35 -34.81
N ARG A 206 -16.03 -6.98 -34.06
CA ARG A 206 -17.33 -7.66 -34.07
C ARG A 206 -18.24 -7.28 -35.22
N GLY A 207 -17.82 -6.36 -36.10
CA GLY A 207 -18.60 -5.88 -37.24
C GLY A 207 -19.82 -5.04 -36.87
N LEU A 208 -19.89 -4.56 -35.62
CA LEU A 208 -21.01 -3.76 -35.11
C LEU A 208 -20.89 -2.28 -35.49
N VAL A 209 -19.68 -1.82 -35.84
CA VAL A 209 -19.38 -0.45 -36.28
C VAL A 209 -18.46 -0.52 -37.51
N LYS A 210 -18.74 0.29 -38.53
CA LYS A 210 -17.84 0.44 -39.70
C LYS A 210 -16.67 1.35 -39.31
N ALA A 211 -15.44 0.92 -39.55
CA ALA A 211 -14.27 1.79 -39.42
C ALA A 211 -14.46 3.00 -40.36
N THR A 212 -14.65 4.18 -39.79
CA THR A 212 -14.64 5.41 -40.56
C THR A 212 -13.22 5.62 -41.05
N ALA A 213 -13.00 5.42 -42.35
CA ALA A 213 -11.75 5.79 -42.99
C ALA A 213 -11.49 7.27 -42.69
N THR A 214 -10.46 7.54 -41.90
CA THR A 214 -9.97 8.90 -41.67
C THR A 214 -9.56 9.47 -43.02
N MET A 215 -10.34 10.44 -43.51
CA MET A 215 -9.97 11.22 -44.69
C MET A 215 -8.68 11.97 -44.37
N SER A 216 -7.59 11.61 -45.06
CA SER A 216 -6.41 12.45 -45.16
C SER A 216 -6.80 13.74 -45.88
N HIS A 217 -6.74 14.87 -45.20
CA HIS A 217 -6.72 16.20 -45.81
C HIS A 217 -5.30 16.76 -45.76
#